data_AF-A0A0U2Q6S1-F1
#
_entry.id   AF-A0A0U2Q6S1-F1
#
_cell.length_a   1.000
_cell.length_b   1.000
_cell.length_c   1.000
_cell.angle_alpha   90.00
_cell.angle_beta   90.00
_cell.angle_gamma   90.00
#
_symmetry.space_group_name_H-M   'P 1'
#
loop_
_entity.id
_entity.type
_entity.pdbx_description
1 polymer ?
#
loop_
_entity_poly.entity_id
_entity_poly.type
_entity_poly.pdbx_seq_one_letter_code
_entity_poly.pdbx_strand_id
1 'polypeptide(L)'
;DALSTPRTLGPFRDLTAAVGPRLAEALQSGERDQVMDALLTELRHPPPSTLVIEDVHWADEATVDTLRFLIRRIGQLPVVLLLTYRDDELSRDHPLTQLLGDASHADQVHHLSPQRLSEPAVRELVSDSALDVDEVFALSDGNPYFVSELVASAVGSIVPLTVVDAVLSRLRRLPPAQQDIIELLAVVPSALDRQLLNALVSNQAAITAAEQRGLLTVQPEQVSFRHELTRRAIVDALPVARRLELNARVLAALEHLGNSDSSRLVHHASEAGDVDALVRYAPIAARDAATSGAHREAAAHYALALAHEDRFTSTELADLFEECAVERYTIGSAIDAATAQRRAVALRRQLPDPRALG
;
A
#
# COMPACT_ATOMS: atom_id res chain seq x y z
N ASP A 1 0.28 -1.09 1.60
CA ASP A 1 -0.44 -0.10 0.76
C ASP A 1 -0.45 -0.54 -0.69
N ALA A 2 -1.57 -0.36 -1.39
CA ALA A 2 -1.65 -0.62 -2.83
C ALA A 2 -1.06 0.54 -3.68
N LEU A 3 0.12 1.05 -3.30
CA LEU A 3 0.88 1.98 -4.13
C LEU A 3 1.53 1.22 -5.29
N SER A 4 1.80 1.91 -6.40
CA SER A 4 2.52 1.34 -7.54
C SER A 4 3.93 0.85 -7.16
N THR A 5 4.58 1.58 -6.25
CA THR A 5 5.77 1.13 -5.51
C THR A 5 5.46 1.28 -4.02
N PRO A 6 5.45 0.19 -3.23
CA PRO A 6 5.10 0.24 -1.81
C PRO A 6 5.95 1.22 -1.00
N ARG A 7 5.38 1.79 0.08
CA ARG A 7 6.14 2.57 1.05
C ARG A 7 7.10 1.64 1.80
N THR A 8 8.36 2.03 1.88
CA THR A 8 9.34 1.30 2.68
C THR A 8 8.94 1.24 4.14
N LEU A 9 8.97 0.04 4.73
CA LEU A 9 8.52 -0.22 6.10
C LEU A 9 7.08 0.26 6.37
N GLY A 10 6.24 0.36 5.33
CA GLY A 10 4.93 1.01 5.36
C GLY A 10 4.05 0.58 6.53
N PRO A 11 3.76 -0.74 6.69
CA PRO A 11 2.94 -1.22 7.79
C PRO A 11 3.49 -0.88 9.18
N PHE A 12 4.81 -0.81 9.34
CA PHE A 12 5.40 -0.42 10.62
C PHE A 12 5.35 1.10 10.84
N ARG A 13 5.50 1.91 9.79
CA ARG A 13 5.35 3.36 9.86
C ARG A 13 3.93 3.77 10.27
N ASP A 14 2.92 2.98 9.90
CA ASP A 14 1.54 3.24 10.32
C ASP A 14 1.31 2.97 11.82
N LEU A 15 2.24 2.29 12.51
CA LEU A 15 2.17 2.05 13.96
C LEU A 15 2.69 3.22 14.80
N THR A 16 3.27 4.28 14.22
CA THR A 16 3.99 5.32 14.98
C THR A 16 3.17 5.97 16.10
N ALA A 17 1.84 6.03 15.96
CA ALA A 17 0.94 6.60 16.98
C ALA A 17 0.66 5.64 18.17
N ALA A 18 0.97 4.36 18.02
CA ALA A 18 0.63 3.30 18.98
C ALA A 18 1.86 2.67 19.66
N VAL A 19 3.07 3.15 19.36
CA VAL A 19 4.34 2.58 19.83
C VAL A 19 5.14 3.57 20.66
N GLY A 20 6.10 3.07 21.44
CA GLY A 20 7.03 3.87 22.22
C GLY A 20 7.92 4.79 21.37
N PRO A 21 8.49 5.85 21.98
CA PRO A 21 9.24 6.88 21.27
C PRO A 21 10.46 6.33 20.54
N ARG A 22 11.11 5.30 21.09
CA ARG A 22 12.28 4.68 20.47
C ARG A 22 11.95 4.03 19.12
N LEU A 23 10.82 3.33 19.03
CA LEU A 23 10.39 2.72 17.77
C LEU A 23 9.89 3.78 16.80
N ALA A 24 9.18 4.81 17.29
CA ALA A 24 8.75 5.92 16.44
C ALA A 24 9.94 6.67 15.81
N GLU A 25 11.00 6.95 16.57
CA GLU A 25 12.23 7.58 16.07
C GLU A 25 12.96 6.70 15.06
N ALA A 26 13.08 5.39 15.33
CA ALA A 26 13.71 4.45 14.39
C ALA A 26 12.92 4.33 13.07
N LEU A 27 11.59 4.33 13.12
CA LEU A 27 10.75 4.30 11.92
C LEU A 27 10.87 5.57 11.07
N GLN A 28 11.12 6.71 11.73
CA GLN A 28 11.42 7.99 11.06
C GLN A 28 12.81 8.01 10.43
N SER A 29 13.83 7.42 11.08
CA SER A 29 15.16 7.30 10.48
C SER A 29 15.15 6.38 9.26
N GLY A 30 14.28 5.37 9.27
CA GLY A 30 14.18 4.38 8.20
C GLY A 30 15.38 3.42 8.16
N GLU A 31 16.31 3.51 9.12
CA GLU A 31 17.44 2.60 9.19
C GLU A 31 16.97 1.22 9.67
N ARG A 32 17.01 0.24 8.75
CA ARG A 32 16.44 -1.09 8.96
C ARG A 32 16.90 -1.73 10.27
N ASP A 33 18.20 -1.70 10.56
CA ASP A 33 18.76 -2.34 11.75
C ASP A 33 18.28 -1.66 13.05
N GLN A 34 18.17 -0.32 13.04
CA GLN A 34 17.61 0.43 14.18
C GLN A 34 16.13 0.08 14.38
N VAL A 35 15.36 -0.01 13.30
CA VAL A 35 13.93 -0.38 13.33
C VAL A 35 13.77 -1.79 13.90
N MET A 36 14.55 -2.75 13.42
CA MET A 36 14.51 -4.14 13.88
C MET A 36 14.84 -4.26 15.38
N ASP A 37 15.87 -3.56 15.85
CA ASP A 37 16.25 -3.56 17.26
C ASP A 37 15.23 -2.85 18.16
N ALA A 38 14.70 -1.72 17.71
CA ALA A 38 13.66 -0.99 18.42
C ALA A 38 12.36 -1.79 18.49
N LEU A 39 11.97 -2.46 17.40
CA LEU A 39 10.78 -3.29 17.33
C LEU A 39 10.89 -4.51 18.24
N LEU A 40 12.04 -5.20 18.26
CA LEU A 40 12.26 -6.27 19.23
C LEU A 40 12.20 -5.76 20.67
N THR A 41 12.75 -4.59 20.93
CA THR A 41 12.70 -3.98 22.26
C THR A 41 11.25 -3.74 22.65
N GLU A 42 10.47 -3.08 21.80
CA GLU A 42 9.04 -2.80 22.00
C GLU A 42 8.27 -4.08 22.32
N LEU A 43 8.40 -5.11 21.48
CA LEU A 43 7.67 -6.38 21.59
C LEU A 43 8.11 -7.27 22.77
N ARG A 44 9.25 -6.97 23.41
CA ARG A 44 9.68 -7.67 24.64
C ARG A 44 9.01 -7.13 25.89
N HIS A 45 8.47 -5.90 25.85
CA HIS A 45 7.89 -5.29 27.04
C HIS A 45 6.51 -5.88 27.33
N PRO A 46 6.25 -6.31 28.58
CA PRO A 46 4.92 -6.72 28.99
C PRO A 46 3.95 -5.51 29.03
N PRO A 47 2.63 -5.73 28.85
CA PRO A 47 1.94 -7.03 28.74
C PRO A 47 2.04 -7.69 27.34
N PRO A 48 1.65 -8.98 27.20
CA PRO A 48 1.65 -9.66 25.91
C PRO A 48 0.88 -8.87 24.85
N SER A 49 1.51 -8.69 23.69
CA SER A 49 0.98 -7.83 22.63
C SER A 49 0.49 -8.66 21.45
N THR A 50 -0.45 -8.12 20.68
CA THR A 50 -0.82 -8.69 19.38
C THR A 50 -0.39 -7.70 18.31
N LEU A 51 0.45 -8.14 17.39
CA LEU A 51 0.85 -7.36 16.22
C LEU A 51 0.09 -7.92 15.02
N VAL A 52 -0.78 -7.10 14.44
CA VAL A 52 -1.55 -7.45 13.25
C VAL A 52 -1.01 -6.66 12.07
N ILE A 53 -0.62 -7.36 11.01
CA ILE A 53 -0.21 -6.75 9.75
C ILE A 53 -1.13 -7.31 8.67
N GLU A 54 -2.03 -6.45 8.23
CA GLU A 54 -3.00 -6.76 7.19
C GLU A 54 -2.38 -6.64 5.80
N ASP A 55 -2.87 -7.45 4.85
CA ASP A 55 -2.53 -7.39 3.43
C ASP A 55 -1.02 -7.39 3.13
N VAL A 56 -0.24 -8.24 3.83
CA VAL A 56 1.24 -8.28 3.74
C VAL A 56 1.77 -8.66 2.35
N HIS A 57 0.91 -9.13 1.45
CA HIS A 57 1.25 -9.34 0.03
C HIS A 57 1.58 -8.04 -0.72
N TRP A 58 1.22 -6.87 -0.19
CA TRP A 58 1.63 -5.56 -0.73
C TRP A 58 2.79 -4.91 0.05
N ALA A 59 3.42 -5.66 0.95
CA ALA A 59 4.54 -5.15 1.74
C ALA A 59 5.80 -5.03 0.88
N ASP A 60 6.59 -3.99 1.16
CA ASP A 60 7.93 -3.80 0.58
C ASP A 60 8.94 -4.84 1.08
N GLU A 61 10.06 -4.96 0.38
CA GLU A 61 11.13 -5.89 0.73
C GLU A 61 11.67 -5.70 2.16
N ALA A 62 11.86 -4.46 2.63
CA ALA A 62 12.36 -4.20 3.98
C ALA A 62 11.33 -4.60 5.07
N THR A 63 10.04 -4.44 4.80
CA THR A 63 8.99 -4.97 5.68
C THR A 63 9.07 -6.49 5.77
N VAL A 64 9.17 -7.19 4.63
CA VAL A 64 9.26 -8.67 4.61
C VAL A 64 10.51 -9.18 5.34
N ASP A 65 11.65 -8.49 5.20
CA ASP A 65 12.87 -8.81 5.93
C ASP A 65 12.74 -8.61 7.44
N THR A 66 12.09 -7.52 7.86
CA THR A 66 11.77 -7.26 9.27
C THR A 66 10.88 -8.36 9.83
N LEU A 67 9.87 -8.82 9.07
CA LEU A 67 9.03 -9.96 9.45
C LEU A 67 9.82 -11.26 9.55
N ARG A 68 10.71 -11.54 8.60
CA ARG A 68 11.60 -12.72 8.63
C ARG A 68 12.44 -12.74 9.90
N PHE A 69 12.94 -11.59 10.30
CA PHE A 69 13.73 -11.43 11.52
C PHE A 69 12.91 -11.66 12.79
N LEU A 70 11.68 -11.15 12.85
CA LEU A 70 10.75 -11.35 13.96
C LEU A 70 10.31 -12.80 14.09
N ILE A 71 9.87 -13.42 12.99
CA ILE A 71 9.38 -14.81 12.97
C ILE A 71 10.44 -15.78 13.52
N ARG A 72 11.71 -15.59 13.16
CA ARG A 72 12.83 -16.40 13.69
C ARG A 72 13.04 -16.29 15.21
N ARG A 73 12.45 -15.29 15.87
CA ARG A 73 12.57 -15.02 17.31
C ARG A 73 11.24 -15.11 18.06
N ILE A 74 10.14 -15.40 17.36
CA ILE A 74 8.78 -15.24 17.88
C ILE A 74 8.54 -16.05 19.16
N GLY A 75 9.09 -17.27 19.25
CA GLY A 75 8.99 -18.13 20.43
C GLY A 75 9.64 -17.61 21.71
N GLN A 76 10.43 -16.53 21.63
CA GLN A 76 11.07 -15.88 22.78
C GLN A 76 10.39 -14.56 23.14
N LEU A 77 9.34 -14.16 22.40
CA LEU A 77 8.66 -12.90 22.55
C LEU A 77 7.26 -13.13 23.13
N PRO A 78 6.77 -12.28 24.05
CA PRO A 78 5.39 -12.31 24.52
C PRO A 78 4.45 -11.67 23.49
N VAL A 79 4.50 -12.09 22.22
CA VAL A 79 3.72 -11.49 21.13
C VAL A 79 3.04 -12.54 20.26
N VAL A 80 1.80 -12.27 19.87
CA VAL A 80 1.12 -12.98 18.78
C VAL A 80 1.24 -12.14 17.52
N LEU A 81 1.85 -12.70 16.47
CA LEU A 81 1.93 -12.07 15.15
C LEU A 81 0.82 -12.64 14.25
N LEU A 82 -0.11 -11.80 13.82
CA LEU A 82 -1.15 -12.13 12.86
C LEU A 82 -0.85 -11.46 11.52
N LEU A 83 -0.68 -12.25 10.46
CA LEU A 83 -0.45 -11.77 9.11
C LEU A 83 -1.63 -12.20 8.23
N THR A 84 -2.21 -11.26 7.48
CA THR A 84 -3.21 -11.57 6.45
C THR A 84 -2.62 -11.32 5.06
N TYR A 85 -2.89 -12.22 4.11
CA TYR A 85 -2.42 -12.08 2.74
C TYR A 85 -3.37 -12.78 1.77
N ARG A 86 -3.26 -12.41 0.50
CA ARG A 86 -3.98 -13.04 -0.61
C ARG A 86 -3.04 -13.97 -1.36
N ASP A 87 -3.43 -15.22 -1.53
CA ASP A 87 -2.61 -16.24 -2.17
C ASP A 87 -2.57 -16.10 -3.71
N ASP A 88 -3.64 -15.58 -4.30
CA ASP A 88 -3.76 -15.30 -5.74
C ASP A 88 -2.93 -14.10 -6.22
N GLU A 89 -2.54 -13.20 -5.32
CA GLU A 89 -1.67 -12.04 -5.63
C GLU A 89 -0.17 -12.33 -5.42
N LEU A 90 0.21 -13.56 -5.01
CA LEU A 90 1.62 -13.93 -4.80
C LEU A 90 2.24 -14.63 -6.01
N SER A 91 3.16 -13.93 -6.68
CA SER A 91 4.02 -14.55 -7.69
C SER A 91 5.08 -15.47 -7.06
N ARG A 92 5.66 -16.38 -7.86
CA ARG A 92 6.70 -17.31 -7.37
C ARG A 92 7.94 -16.59 -6.82
N ASP A 93 8.28 -15.44 -7.38
CA ASP A 93 9.47 -14.66 -7.01
C ASP A 93 9.17 -13.61 -5.91
N HIS A 94 7.94 -13.59 -5.39
CA HIS A 94 7.53 -12.68 -4.34
C HIS A 94 8.29 -12.96 -3.03
N PRO A 95 8.84 -11.94 -2.34
CA PRO A 95 9.59 -12.13 -1.08
C PRO A 95 8.81 -12.90 -0.01
N LEU A 96 7.51 -12.61 0.09
CA LEU A 96 6.61 -13.27 1.04
C LEU A 96 6.52 -14.79 0.81
N THR A 97 6.59 -15.27 -0.43
CA THR A 97 6.54 -16.71 -0.76
C THR A 97 7.67 -17.47 -0.08
N GLN A 98 8.89 -16.91 -0.10
CA GLN A 98 10.04 -17.48 0.60
C GLN A 98 9.88 -17.43 2.11
N LEU A 99 9.39 -16.31 2.64
CA LEU A 99 9.14 -16.16 4.08
C LEU A 99 8.15 -17.21 4.60
N LEU A 100 7.03 -17.41 3.89
CA LEU A 100 6.02 -18.40 4.25
C LEU A 100 6.57 -19.84 4.13
N GLY A 101 7.40 -20.11 3.12
CA GLY A 101 8.10 -21.40 2.98
C GLY A 101 9.05 -21.69 4.15
N ASP A 102 9.89 -20.72 4.52
CA ASP A 102 10.79 -20.83 5.68
C ASP A 102 10.00 -21.02 6.98
N ALA A 103 8.89 -20.28 7.14
CA ALA A 103 8.06 -20.29 8.33
C ALA A 103 7.23 -21.56 8.50
N SER A 104 6.84 -22.22 7.39
CA SER A 104 6.02 -23.44 7.41
C SER A 104 6.63 -24.62 8.17
N HIS A 105 7.93 -24.58 8.42
CA HIS A 105 8.68 -25.60 9.16
C HIS A 105 8.81 -25.28 10.66
N ALA A 106 8.32 -24.12 11.11
CA ALA A 106 8.39 -23.71 12.51
C ALA A 106 7.12 -24.13 13.27
N ASP A 107 7.28 -24.84 14.38
CA ASP A 107 6.17 -25.34 15.22
C ASP A 107 5.22 -24.25 15.76
N GLN A 108 5.66 -22.99 15.74
CA GLN A 108 4.96 -21.83 16.27
C GLN A 108 4.10 -21.10 15.23
N VAL A 109 4.11 -21.56 13.98
CA VAL A 109 3.42 -20.92 12.86
C VAL A 109 2.19 -21.73 12.48
N HIS A 110 1.03 -21.08 12.49
CA HIS A 110 -0.23 -21.67 12.10
C HIS A 110 -0.75 -21.00 10.83
N HIS A 111 -0.96 -21.80 9.78
CA HIS A 111 -1.58 -21.34 8.55
C HIS A 111 -3.08 -21.61 8.60
N LEU A 112 -3.88 -20.57 8.49
CA LEU A 112 -5.33 -20.65 8.34
C LEU A 112 -5.69 -20.28 6.90
N SER A 113 -6.47 -21.14 6.25
CA SER A 113 -7.03 -20.88 4.91
C SER A 113 -8.56 -20.75 5.05
N PRO A 114 -9.08 -19.52 5.24
CA PRO A 114 -10.51 -19.29 5.37
C PRO A 114 -11.25 -19.82 4.15
N GLN A 115 -12.24 -20.68 4.38
CA GLN A 115 -13.08 -21.21 3.32
C GLN A 115 -14.22 -20.25 2.99
N ARG A 116 -14.82 -20.40 1.81
CA ARG A 116 -16.10 -19.75 1.47
C ARG A 116 -17.16 -20.11 2.50
N LEU A 117 -18.09 -19.19 2.74
CA LEU A 117 -19.23 -19.43 3.62
C LEU A 117 -20.08 -20.56 3.06
N SER A 118 -20.52 -21.45 3.94
CA SER A 118 -21.53 -22.44 3.62
C SER A 118 -22.90 -21.77 3.52
N GLU A 119 -23.84 -22.40 2.81
CA GLU A 119 -25.22 -21.91 2.72
C GLU A 119 -25.89 -21.71 4.11
N PRO A 120 -25.69 -22.60 5.12
CA PRO A 120 -26.13 -22.31 6.49
C PRO A 120 -25.50 -21.05 7.11
N ALA A 121 -24.22 -20.79 6.86
CA ALA A 121 -23.56 -19.58 7.37
C ALA A 121 -24.09 -18.31 6.67
N VAL A 122 -24.37 -18.38 5.36
CA VAL A 122 -25.01 -17.27 4.64
C VAL A 122 -26.41 -17.02 5.20
N ARG A 123 -27.21 -18.06 5.45
CA ARG A 123 -28.53 -17.96 6.07
C ARG A 123 -28.49 -17.24 7.42
N GLU A 124 -27.49 -17.54 8.24
CA GLU A 124 -27.28 -16.86 9.52
C GLU A 124 -26.95 -15.36 9.33
N LEU A 125 -26.08 -15.02 8.38
CA LEU A 125 -25.69 -13.63 8.13
C LEU A 125 -26.80 -12.76 7.55
N VAL A 126 -27.74 -13.35 6.80
CA VAL A 126 -28.83 -12.61 6.16
C VAL A 126 -30.14 -12.67 6.94
N SER A 127 -30.16 -13.27 8.13
CA SER A 127 -31.38 -13.54 8.92
C SER A 127 -32.21 -12.28 9.23
N ASP A 128 -31.54 -11.14 9.36
CA ASP A 128 -32.15 -9.85 9.69
C ASP A 128 -32.47 -9.00 8.44
N SER A 129 -32.28 -9.56 7.24
CA SER A 129 -32.53 -8.90 5.96
C SER A 129 -33.78 -9.45 5.26
N ALA A 130 -34.32 -8.70 4.31
CA ALA A 130 -35.42 -9.16 3.45
C ALA A 130 -34.94 -9.94 2.21
N LEU A 131 -33.67 -10.33 2.16
CA LEU A 131 -33.08 -11.01 1.01
C LEU A 131 -33.43 -12.50 0.99
N ASP A 132 -33.55 -13.06 -0.21
CA ASP A 132 -33.66 -14.51 -0.40
C ASP A 132 -32.27 -15.15 -0.23
N VAL A 133 -32.16 -16.10 0.70
CA VAL A 133 -30.91 -16.81 1.02
C VAL A 133 -30.38 -17.56 -0.20
N ASP A 134 -31.27 -18.20 -0.97
CA ASP A 134 -30.88 -19.03 -2.11
C ASP A 134 -30.34 -18.16 -3.24
N GLU A 135 -30.95 -16.98 -3.46
CA GLU A 135 -30.47 -15.97 -4.41
C GLU A 135 -29.11 -15.39 -3.99
N VAL A 136 -28.97 -15.02 -2.71
CA VAL A 136 -27.71 -14.50 -2.16
C VAL A 136 -26.60 -15.53 -2.27
N PHE A 137 -26.86 -16.79 -1.92
CA PHE A 137 -25.85 -17.85 -2.02
C PHE A 137 -25.47 -18.12 -3.48
N ALA A 138 -26.44 -18.19 -4.39
CA ALA A 138 -26.20 -18.41 -5.82
C ALA A 138 -25.38 -17.28 -6.46
N LEU A 139 -25.63 -16.02 -6.09
CA LEU A 139 -24.88 -14.87 -6.59
C LEU A 139 -23.49 -14.76 -5.96
N SER A 140 -23.38 -14.99 -4.66
CA SER A 140 -22.13 -14.80 -3.92
C SER A 140 -21.16 -15.97 -4.01
N ASP A 141 -21.66 -17.17 -4.31
CA ASP A 141 -20.92 -18.43 -4.18
C ASP A 141 -20.23 -18.52 -2.80
N GLY A 142 -20.94 -18.07 -1.74
CA GLY A 142 -20.43 -18.04 -0.37
C GLY A 142 -19.29 -17.05 -0.11
N ASN A 143 -19.00 -16.12 -1.02
CA ASN A 143 -17.97 -15.10 -0.78
C ASN A 143 -18.42 -14.14 0.36
N PRO A 144 -17.72 -14.10 1.52
CA PRO A 144 -18.16 -13.31 2.67
C PRO A 144 -18.31 -11.81 2.39
N TYR A 145 -17.45 -11.26 1.54
CA TYR A 145 -17.50 -9.86 1.15
C TYR A 145 -18.73 -9.60 0.28
N PHE A 146 -19.01 -10.44 -0.73
CA PHE A 146 -20.18 -10.25 -1.58
C PHE A 146 -21.50 -10.42 -0.79
N VAL A 147 -21.57 -11.39 0.11
CA VAL A 147 -22.74 -11.54 1.01
C VAL A 147 -22.97 -10.26 1.81
N SER A 148 -21.91 -9.71 2.42
CA SER A 148 -21.97 -8.47 3.21
C SER A 148 -22.42 -7.27 2.35
N GLU A 149 -21.94 -7.19 1.11
CA GLU A 149 -22.30 -6.15 0.15
C GLU A 149 -23.77 -6.23 -0.30
N LEU A 150 -24.29 -7.43 -0.51
CA LEU A 150 -25.71 -7.66 -0.82
C LEU A 150 -26.60 -7.24 0.35
N VAL A 151 -26.26 -7.65 1.58
CA VAL A 151 -26.99 -7.25 2.80
C VAL A 151 -26.99 -5.73 2.98
N ALA A 152 -25.83 -5.08 2.82
CA ALA A 152 -25.72 -3.62 2.94
C ALA A 152 -26.50 -2.86 1.85
N SER A 153 -26.70 -3.48 0.68
CA SER A 153 -27.36 -2.87 -0.47
C SER A 153 -28.88 -3.06 -0.49
N ALA A 154 -29.41 -4.02 0.28
CA ALA A 154 -30.76 -4.59 0.25
C ALA A 154 -31.96 -3.65 0.49
N VAL A 155 -31.76 -2.33 0.47
CA VAL A 155 -32.85 -1.36 0.55
C VAL A 155 -33.40 -1.13 -0.87
N GLY A 156 -34.52 -1.78 -1.22
CA GLY A 156 -35.34 -1.42 -2.39
C GLY A 156 -35.44 -2.40 -3.57
N SER A 157 -35.42 -3.72 -3.35
CA SER A 157 -35.80 -4.78 -4.32
C SER A 157 -34.92 -4.99 -5.56
N ILE A 158 -33.78 -4.30 -5.70
CA ILE A 158 -32.82 -4.56 -6.79
C ILE A 158 -31.53 -5.12 -6.19
N VAL A 159 -31.31 -6.42 -6.38
CA VAL A 159 -30.10 -7.12 -5.95
C VAL A 159 -28.99 -6.85 -7.00
N PRO A 160 -27.85 -6.28 -6.59
CA PRO A 160 -26.71 -6.09 -7.50
C PRO A 160 -26.19 -7.42 -8.04
N LEU A 161 -25.89 -7.48 -9.34
CA LEU A 161 -25.37 -8.69 -10.00
C LEU A 161 -23.89 -8.95 -9.67
N THR A 162 -23.18 -7.92 -9.22
CA THR A 162 -21.77 -8.00 -8.80
C THR A 162 -21.52 -7.16 -7.55
N VAL A 163 -20.43 -7.51 -6.86
CA VAL A 163 -19.84 -6.70 -5.77
C VAL A 163 -19.61 -5.25 -6.21
N VAL A 164 -19.09 -5.06 -7.43
CA VAL A 164 -18.81 -3.72 -7.97
C VAL A 164 -20.12 -2.94 -8.10
N ASP A 165 -21.18 -3.55 -8.62
CA ASP A 165 -22.50 -2.91 -8.73
C ASP A 165 -23.07 -2.55 -7.35
N ALA A 166 -22.86 -3.40 -6.34
CA ALA A 166 -23.30 -3.14 -4.97
C ALA A 166 -22.60 -1.90 -4.37
N VAL A 167 -21.28 -1.84 -4.51
CA VAL A 167 -20.46 -0.70 -4.09
C VAL A 167 -20.88 0.58 -4.80
N LEU A 168 -20.97 0.54 -6.14
CA LEU A 168 -21.32 1.72 -6.94
C LEU A 168 -22.77 2.18 -6.69
N SER A 169 -23.69 1.25 -6.41
CA SER A 169 -25.06 1.57 -6.01
C SER A 169 -25.08 2.35 -4.70
N ARG A 170 -24.29 1.95 -3.69
CA ARG A 170 -24.18 2.69 -2.42
C ARG A 170 -23.57 4.08 -2.60
N LEU A 171 -22.54 4.21 -3.44
CA LEU A 171 -21.96 5.51 -3.79
C LEU A 171 -23.00 6.42 -4.44
N ARG A 172 -23.74 5.93 -5.44
CA ARG A 172 -24.77 6.70 -6.17
C ARG A 172 -25.93 7.20 -5.31
N ARG A 173 -26.14 6.61 -4.12
CA ARG A 173 -27.13 7.08 -3.13
C ARG A 173 -26.67 8.30 -2.32
N LEU A 174 -25.42 8.73 -2.46
CA LEU A 174 -24.94 9.99 -1.91
C LEU A 174 -25.31 11.14 -2.87
N PRO A 175 -25.50 12.39 -2.38
CA PRO A 175 -25.54 13.57 -3.24
C PRO A 175 -24.27 13.70 -4.10
N PRO A 176 -24.34 14.26 -5.33
CA PRO A 176 -23.19 14.33 -6.24
C PRO A 176 -21.93 14.96 -5.61
N ALA A 177 -22.08 16.05 -4.85
CA ALA A 177 -20.95 16.69 -4.16
C ALA A 177 -20.30 15.80 -3.08
N GLN A 178 -21.05 14.87 -2.49
CA GLN A 178 -20.48 13.89 -1.56
C GLN A 178 -19.83 12.73 -2.31
N GLN A 179 -20.39 12.32 -3.46
CA GLN A 179 -19.75 11.31 -4.34
C GLN A 179 -18.36 11.78 -4.78
N ASP A 180 -18.23 13.04 -5.22
CA ASP A 180 -16.96 13.64 -5.61
C ASP A 180 -15.90 13.55 -4.50
N ILE A 181 -16.31 13.71 -3.25
CA ILE A 181 -15.41 13.58 -2.10
C ILE A 181 -15.01 12.12 -1.91
N ILE A 182 -15.96 11.17 -1.96
CA ILE A 182 -15.62 9.76 -1.80
C ILE A 182 -14.74 9.23 -2.93
N GLU A 183 -14.96 9.67 -4.17
CA GLU A 183 -14.06 9.38 -5.30
C GLU A 183 -12.65 9.94 -5.06
N LEU A 184 -12.53 11.17 -4.56
CA LEU A 184 -11.24 11.77 -4.19
C LEU A 184 -10.52 10.97 -3.10
N LEU A 185 -11.23 10.52 -2.06
CA LEU A 185 -10.61 9.70 -1.03
C LEU A 185 -10.24 8.31 -1.57
N ALA A 186 -11.02 7.79 -2.53
CA ALA A 186 -10.79 6.46 -3.08
C ALA A 186 -9.47 6.33 -3.84
N VAL A 187 -8.96 7.41 -4.45
CA VAL A 187 -7.66 7.35 -5.14
C VAL A 187 -6.47 7.26 -4.18
N VAL A 188 -6.66 7.40 -2.86
CA VAL A 188 -5.60 7.20 -1.85
C VAL A 188 -5.57 5.74 -1.40
N PRO A 189 -4.52 4.95 -1.70
CA PRO A 189 -4.52 3.49 -1.46
C PRO A 189 -4.36 3.04 -0.01
N SER A 190 -4.15 3.97 0.93
CA SER A 190 -3.92 3.71 2.35
C SER A 190 -5.00 4.38 3.20
N ALA A 191 -5.02 4.09 4.50
CA ALA A 191 -5.78 4.92 5.43
C ALA A 191 -5.33 6.39 5.31
N LEU A 192 -6.31 7.29 5.37
CA LEU A 192 -6.07 8.73 5.34
C LEU A 192 -5.91 9.22 6.77
N ASP A 193 -4.71 9.68 7.09
CA ASP A 193 -4.44 10.41 8.32
C ASP A 193 -5.23 11.72 8.38
N ARG A 194 -5.32 12.29 9.59
CA ARG A 194 -6.09 13.52 9.82
C ARG A 194 -5.54 14.74 9.05
N GLN A 195 -4.23 14.81 8.82
CA GLN A 195 -3.61 15.94 8.13
C GLN A 195 -4.01 15.98 6.67
N LEU A 196 -3.87 14.85 5.96
CA LEU A 196 -4.27 14.73 4.56
C LEU A 196 -5.78 14.88 4.40
N LEU A 197 -6.57 14.28 5.29
CA LEU A 197 -8.03 14.40 5.24
C LEU A 197 -8.48 15.87 5.32
N ASN A 198 -7.90 16.65 6.23
CA ASN A 198 -8.22 18.07 6.37
C ASN A 198 -7.73 18.91 5.18
N ALA A 199 -6.64 18.51 4.54
CA ALA A 199 -6.13 19.17 3.34
C ALA A 199 -7.04 18.92 2.12
N LEU A 200 -7.64 17.73 2.02
CA LEU A 200 -8.49 17.33 0.88
C LEU A 200 -9.96 17.70 1.05
N VAL A 201 -10.48 17.68 2.29
CA VAL A 201 -11.91 17.75 2.57
C VAL A 201 -12.23 18.89 3.52
N SER A 202 -12.94 19.90 3.02
CA SER A 202 -13.35 21.06 3.81
C SER A 202 -14.59 20.80 4.70
N ASN A 203 -15.42 19.78 4.38
CA ASN A 203 -16.63 19.44 5.13
C ASN A 203 -16.76 17.93 5.34
N GLN A 204 -16.93 17.52 6.60
CA GLN A 204 -17.01 16.11 7.02
C GLN A 204 -18.39 15.46 6.75
N ALA A 205 -19.39 16.20 6.27
CA ALA A 205 -20.72 15.66 5.97
C ALA A 205 -20.69 14.46 5.00
N ALA A 206 -19.78 14.47 4.02
CA ALA A 206 -19.60 13.34 3.11
C ALA A 206 -19.04 12.10 3.83
N ILE A 207 -18.13 12.29 4.78
CA ILE A 207 -17.50 11.22 5.55
C ILE A 207 -18.55 10.54 6.44
N THR A 208 -19.32 11.33 7.19
CA THR A 208 -20.41 10.81 8.04
C THR A 208 -21.47 10.08 7.20
N ALA A 209 -21.86 10.63 6.05
CA ALA A 209 -22.85 10.01 5.18
C ALA A 209 -22.36 8.68 4.55
N ALA A 210 -21.06 8.60 4.26
CA ALA A 210 -20.42 7.40 3.72
C ALA A 210 -20.18 6.33 4.79
N GLU A 211 -19.83 6.72 6.01
CA GLU A 211 -19.74 5.83 7.18
C GLU A 211 -21.09 5.17 7.48
N GLN A 212 -22.17 5.96 7.54
CA GLN A 212 -23.54 5.45 7.76
C GLN A 212 -24.00 4.46 6.68
N ARG A 213 -23.41 4.54 5.47
CA ARG A 213 -23.68 3.62 4.35
C ARG A 213 -22.67 2.46 4.27
N GLY A 214 -21.77 2.36 5.24
CA GLY A 214 -20.76 1.32 5.33
C GLY A 214 -19.70 1.38 4.23
N LEU A 215 -19.47 2.54 3.60
CA LEU A 215 -18.39 2.73 2.63
C LEU A 215 -17.06 3.00 3.34
N LEU A 216 -17.10 3.77 4.43
CA LEU A 216 -15.94 4.17 5.22
C LEU A 216 -16.03 3.63 6.65
N THR A 217 -14.86 3.51 7.28
CA THR A 217 -14.68 3.34 8.72
C THR A 217 -13.91 4.55 9.25
N VAL A 218 -14.47 5.22 10.26
CA VAL A 218 -13.87 6.39 10.88
C VAL A 218 -13.29 6.01 12.23
N GLN A 219 -12.00 6.27 12.42
CA GLN A 219 -11.30 6.15 13.68
C GLN A 219 -10.83 7.55 14.12
N PRO A 220 -10.43 7.75 15.39
CA PRO A 220 -10.02 9.08 15.89
C PRO A 220 -8.95 9.77 15.04
N GLU A 221 -7.94 9.02 14.60
CA GLU A 221 -6.76 9.57 13.89
C GLU A 221 -6.76 9.32 12.38
N GLN A 222 -7.64 8.44 11.89
CA GLN A 222 -7.63 8.02 10.49
C GLN A 222 -9.02 7.67 9.94
N VAL A 223 -9.17 7.83 8.63
CA VAL A 223 -10.34 7.40 7.87
C VAL A 223 -9.90 6.41 6.81
N SER A 224 -10.57 5.27 6.72
CA SER A 224 -10.28 4.23 5.73
C SER A 224 -11.56 3.78 5.05
N PHE A 225 -11.43 3.15 3.88
CA PHE A 225 -12.54 2.41 3.31
C PHE A 225 -12.77 1.16 4.15
N ARG A 226 -14.05 0.83 4.38
CA ARG A 226 -14.41 -0.34 5.17
C ARG A 226 -13.77 -1.62 4.63
N HIS A 227 -13.66 -1.70 3.30
CA HIS A 227 -12.98 -2.76 2.59
C HIS A 227 -12.19 -2.18 1.42
N GLU A 228 -10.99 -2.71 1.21
CA GLU A 228 -10.12 -2.28 0.11
C GLU A 228 -10.70 -2.59 -1.27
N LEU A 229 -11.49 -3.67 -1.39
CA LEU A 229 -12.24 -3.95 -2.62
C LEU A 229 -13.29 -2.87 -2.93
N THR A 230 -13.89 -2.24 -1.91
CA THR A 230 -14.82 -1.12 -2.09
C THR A 230 -14.09 0.07 -2.69
N ARG A 231 -12.91 0.40 -2.16
CA ARG A 231 -12.06 1.47 -2.69
C ARG A 231 -11.67 1.21 -4.15
N ARG A 232 -11.15 0.01 -4.43
CA ARG A 232 -10.74 -0.41 -5.78
C ARG A 232 -11.90 -0.35 -6.77
N ALA A 233 -13.08 -0.87 -6.40
CA ALA A 233 -14.27 -0.82 -7.25
C ALA A 233 -14.67 0.62 -7.63
N ILE A 234 -14.50 1.58 -6.71
CA ILE A 234 -14.75 3.00 -7.00
C ILE A 234 -13.69 3.54 -7.96
N VAL A 235 -12.40 3.30 -7.70
CA VAL A 235 -11.29 3.79 -8.54
C VAL A 235 -11.35 3.20 -9.96
N ASP A 236 -11.62 1.90 -10.09
CA ASP A 236 -11.68 1.21 -11.36
C ASP A 236 -12.87 1.66 -12.23
N ALA A 237 -13.92 2.18 -11.60
CA ALA A 237 -15.08 2.75 -12.28
C ALA A 237 -14.85 4.20 -12.75
N LEU A 238 -13.79 4.87 -12.29
CA LEU A 238 -13.51 6.25 -12.67
C LEU A 238 -13.06 6.34 -14.14
N PRO A 239 -13.60 7.30 -14.92
CA PRO A 239 -13.00 7.67 -16.19
C PRO A 239 -11.54 8.10 -16.01
N VAL A 240 -10.67 7.76 -16.97
CA VAL A 240 -9.23 8.07 -16.92
C VAL A 240 -8.97 9.55 -16.61
N ALA A 241 -9.67 10.47 -17.29
CA ALA A 241 -9.50 11.91 -17.08
C ALA A 241 -9.81 12.34 -15.63
N ARG A 242 -10.82 11.72 -15.01
CA ARG A 242 -11.18 11.97 -13.62
C ARG A 242 -10.13 11.41 -12.67
N ARG A 243 -9.59 10.22 -12.94
CA ARG A 243 -8.50 9.63 -12.15
C ARG A 243 -7.25 10.51 -12.15
N LEU A 244 -6.87 11.05 -13.31
CA LEU A 244 -5.75 11.99 -13.44
C LEU A 244 -5.98 13.25 -12.58
N GLU A 245 -7.16 13.87 -12.70
CA GLU A 245 -7.54 15.07 -11.95
C GLU A 245 -7.50 14.85 -10.43
N LEU A 246 -8.07 13.74 -9.95
CA LEU A 246 -8.12 13.43 -8.52
C LEU A 246 -6.72 13.16 -7.95
N ASN A 247 -5.87 12.42 -8.67
CA ASN A 247 -4.49 12.18 -8.25
C ASN A 247 -3.66 13.47 -8.23
N ALA A 248 -3.85 14.38 -9.19
CA ALA A 248 -3.19 15.69 -9.18
C ALA A 248 -3.58 16.52 -7.94
N ARG A 249 -4.85 16.46 -7.52
CA ARG A 249 -5.33 17.12 -6.29
C ARG A 249 -4.71 16.52 -5.04
N VAL A 250 -4.58 15.19 -4.97
CA VAL A 250 -3.92 14.53 -3.84
C VAL A 250 -2.43 14.86 -3.79
N LEU A 251 -1.74 14.83 -4.93
CA LEU A 251 -0.34 15.23 -5.04
C LEU A 251 -0.12 16.65 -4.49
N ALA A 252 -0.91 17.62 -4.94
CA ALA A 252 -0.79 19.00 -4.48
C ALA A 252 -1.01 19.14 -2.96
N ALA A 253 -1.93 18.36 -2.39
CA ALA A 253 -2.15 18.34 -0.94
C ALA A 253 -0.95 17.76 -0.18
N LEU A 254 -0.37 16.65 -0.68
CA LEU A 254 0.81 16.03 -0.09
C LEU A 254 2.05 16.94 -0.16
N GLU A 255 2.25 17.64 -1.28
CA GLU A 255 3.30 18.65 -1.44
C GLU A 255 3.13 19.81 -0.46
N HIS A 256 1.90 20.28 -0.26
CA HIS A 256 1.62 21.37 0.67
C HIS A 256 1.92 21.01 2.13
N LEU A 257 1.65 19.76 2.53
CA LEU A 257 1.96 19.26 3.88
C LEU A 257 3.47 19.15 4.12
N GLY A 258 4.26 18.88 3.08
CA GLY A 258 5.73 18.94 3.11
C GLY A 258 6.45 17.85 3.92
N ASN A 259 5.72 16.99 4.63
CA ASN A 259 6.22 15.87 5.44
C ASN A 259 5.76 14.50 4.91
N SER A 260 5.30 14.44 3.67
CA SER A 260 4.75 13.23 3.06
C SER A 260 5.85 12.27 2.61
N ASP A 261 5.57 10.97 2.72
CA ASP A 261 6.44 9.91 2.19
C ASP A 261 6.65 10.07 0.68
N SER A 262 7.92 10.10 0.24
CA SER A 262 8.33 10.26 -1.16
C SER A 262 7.65 9.25 -2.10
N SER A 263 7.39 8.02 -1.64
CA SER A 263 6.71 7.00 -2.44
C SER A 263 5.25 7.35 -2.73
N ARG A 264 4.56 8.03 -1.79
CA ARG A 264 3.19 8.54 -2.02
C ARG A 264 3.19 9.65 -3.06
N LEU A 265 4.17 10.57 -2.98
CA LEU A 265 4.33 11.64 -3.98
C LEU A 265 4.56 11.06 -5.38
N VAL A 266 5.47 10.08 -5.51
CA VAL A 266 5.74 9.40 -6.78
C VAL A 266 4.51 8.67 -7.31
N HIS A 267 3.78 7.95 -6.46
CA HIS A 267 2.56 7.26 -6.85
C HIS A 267 1.53 8.21 -7.45
N HIS A 268 1.19 9.29 -6.74
CA HIS A 268 0.20 10.26 -7.21
C HIS A 268 0.71 11.08 -8.41
N ALA A 269 2.01 11.36 -8.52
CA ALA A 269 2.60 11.96 -9.71
C ALA A 269 2.45 11.05 -10.94
N SER A 270 2.75 9.75 -10.79
CA SER A 270 2.55 8.76 -11.85
C SER A 270 1.09 8.66 -12.27
N GLU A 271 0.18 8.50 -11.30
CA GLU A 271 -1.26 8.38 -11.56
C GLU A 271 -1.91 9.69 -12.04
N ALA A 272 -1.27 10.84 -11.84
CA ALA A 272 -1.68 12.13 -12.41
C ALA A 272 -1.06 12.40 -13.80
N GLY A 273 -0.07 11.60 -14.23
CA GLY A 273 0.73 11.89 -15.42
C GLY A 273 1.61 13.12 -15.28
N ASP A 274 1.95 13.53 -14.05
CA ASP A 274 2.79 14.69 -13.76
C ASP A 274 4.28 14.30 -13.84
N VAL A 275 4.84 14.48 -15.04
CA VAL A 275 6.26 14.19 -15.32
C VAL A 275 7.20 15.08 -14.51
N ASP A 276 6.83 16.34 -14.25
CA ASP A 276 7.69 17.28 -13.52
C ASP A 276 7.82 16.85 -12.05
N ALA A 277 6.72 16.43 -11.44
CA ALA A 277 6.72 15.86 -10.09
C ALA A 277 7.44 14.51 -10.02
N LEU A 278 7.26 13.63 -11.02
CA LEU A 278 8.00 12.36 -11.10
C LEU A 278 9.51 12.56 -11.14
N VAL A 279 9.99 13.43 -12.03
CA VAL A 279 11.41 13.77 -12.16
C VAL A 279 11.99 14.32 -10.85
N ARG A 280 11.19 15.09 -10.10
CA ARG A 280 11.57 15.64 -8.81
C ARG A 280 11.64 14.58 -7.70
N TYR A 281 10.59 13.76 -7.55
CA TYR A 281 10.41 12.92 -6.37
C TYR A 281 10.88 11.48 -6.53
N ALA A 282 10.92 10.92 -7.75
CA ALA A 282 11.31 9.53 -7.96
C ALA A 282 12.77 9.25 -7.55
N PRO A 283 13.77 10.11 -7.86
CA PRO A 283 15.13 9.93 -7.33
C PRO A 283 15.21 9.98 -5.80
N ILE A 284 14.40 10.83 -5.16
CA ILE A 284 14.37 10.97 -3.70
C ILE A 284 13.79 9.68 -3.09
N ALA A 285 12.63 9.23 -3.59
CA ALA A 285 12.01 7.99 -3.15
C ALA A 285 12.90 6.76 -3.37
N ALA A 286 13.67 6.74 -4.46
CA ALA A 286 14.62 5.67 -4.73
C ALA A 286 15.75 5.62 -3.69
N ARG A 287 16.34 6.77 -3.33
CA ARG A 287 17.40 6.86 -2.31
C ARG A 287 16.88 6.56 -0.91
N ASP A 288 15.68 7.03 -0.58
CA ASP A 288 15.01 6.71 0.68
C ASP A 288 14.83 5.19 0.81
N ALA A 289 14.31 4.55 -0.24
CA ALA A 289 14.13 3.10 -0.28
C ALA A 289 15.45 2.33 -0.17
N ALA A 290 16.48 2.74 -0.91
CA ALA A 290 17.82 2.15 -0.87
C ALA A 290 18.44 2.23 0.53
N THR A 291 18.33 3.39 1.19
CA THR A 291 18.87 3.61 2.55
C THR A 291 18.19 2.71 3.58
N SER A 292 16.91 2.42 3.39
CA SER A 292 16.14 1.51 4.22
C SER A 292 16.26 0.03 3.83
N GLY A 293 17.05 -0.31 2.80
CA GLY A 293 17.26 -1.67 2.33
C GLY A 293 16.12 -2.25 1.48
N ALA A 294 15.18 -1.42 1.05
CA ALA A 294 14.10 -1.76 0.12
C ALA A 294 14.61 -1.63 -1.33
N HIS A 295 15.54 -2.51 -1.72
CA HIS A 295 16.31 -2.40 -2.96
C HIS A 295 15.45 -2.61 -4.22
N ARG A 296 14.42 -3.46 -4.16
CA ARG A 296 13.45 -3.62 -5.27
C ARG A 296 12.67 -2.34 -5.51
N GLU A 297 12.19 -1.72 -4.43
CA GLU A 297 11.44 -0.46 -4.47
C GLU A 297 12.33 0.68 -4.96
N ALA A 298 13.59 0.72 -4.52
CA ALA A 298 14.59 1.67 -5.01
C ALA A 298 14.80 1.54 -6.53
N ALA A 299 15.02 0.31 -7.02
CA ALA A 299 15.19 0.05 -8.45
C ALA A 299 13.93 0.42 -9.27
N ALA A 300 12.74 0.21 -8.71
CA ALA A 300 11.47 0.59 -9.34
C ALA A 300 11.33 2.13 -9.44
N HIS A 301 11.64 2.86 -8.38
CA HIS A 301 11.62 4.33 -8.38
C HIS A 301 12.66 4.92 -9.34
N TYR A 302 13.88 4.36 -9.39
CA TYR A 302 14.87 4.78 -10.40
C TYR A 302 14.37 4.50 -11.83
N ALA A 303 13.71 3.37 -12.08
CA ALA A 303 13.16 3.07 -13.39
C ALA A 303 12.10 4.10 -13.83
N LEU A 304 11.26 4.58 -12.90
CA LEU A 304 10.30 5.65 -13.17
C LEU A 304 11.00 6.97 -13.54
N ALA A 305 12.04 7.36 -12.81
CA ALA A 305 12.83 8.55 -13.14
C ALA A 305 13.51 8.42 -14.51
N LEU A 306 14.18 7.29 -14.75
CA LEU A 306 14.96 7.03 -15.97
C LEU A 306 14.09 6.81 -17.21
N ALA A 307 12.77 6.63 -17.08
CA ALA A 307 11.86 6.68 -18.22
C ALA A 307 11.80 8.06 -18.90
N HIS A 308 12.26 9.11 -18.20
CA HIS A 308 12.26 10.50 -18.64
C HIS A 308 13.69 11.07 -18.74
N GLU A 309 14.61 10.33 -19.40
CA GLU A 309 16.03 10.72 -19.49
C GLU A 309 16.22 12.16 -20.01
N ASP A 310 15.37 12.62 -20.92
CA ASP A 310 15.41 13.96 -21.54
C ASP A 310 15.23 15.12 -20.56
N ARG A 311 14.77 14.83 -19.34
CA ARG A 311 14.49 15.82 -18.29
C ARG A 311 15.66 16.06 -17.34
N PHE A 312 16.75 15.31 -17.47
CA PHE A 312 17.93 15.39 -16.61
C PHE A 312 19.16 15.84 -17.40
N THR A 313 20.11 16.48 -16.71
CA THR A 313 21.43 16.75 -17.27
C THR A 313 22.22 15.46 -17.43
N SER A 314 23.23 15.44 -18.32
CA SER A 314 24.09 14.26 -18.50
C SER A 314 24.81 13.82 -17.23
N THR A 315 25.10 14.75 -16.31
CA THR A 315 25.68 14.45 -14.99
C THR A 315 24.68 13.73 -14.11
N GLU A 316 23.48 14.28 -13.95
CA GLU A 316 22.41 13.66 -13.14
C GLU A 316 22.02 12.28 -13.68
N LEU A 317 21.91 12.12 -15.00
CA LEU A 317 21.66 10.82 -15.60
C LEU A 317 22.76 9.80 -15.27
N ALA A 318 24.03 10.23 -15.33
CA ALA A 318 25.13 9.34 -15.00
C ALA A 318 25.04 8.87 -13.55
N ASP A 319 24.75 9.78 -12.61
CA ASP A 319 24.55 9.47 -11.20
C ASP A 319 23.37 8.49 -11.01
N LEU A 320 22.21 8.79 -11.60
CA LEU A 320 21.01 7.94 -11.48
C LEU A 320 21.20 6.54 -12.07
N PHE A 321 21.87 6.41 -13.21
CA PHE A 321 22.17 5.10 -13.79
C PHE A 321 23.15 4.30 -12.94
N GLU A 322 24.12 4.96 -12.29
CA GLU A 322 25.09 4.33 -11.40
C GLU A 322 24.40 3.84 -10.11
N GLU A 323 23.60 4.69 -9.47
CA GLU A 323 22.78 4.33 -8.32
C GLU A 323 21.82 3.17 -8.67
N CYS A 324 21.09 3.26 -9.79
CA CYS A 324 20.18 2.20 -10.25
C CYS A 324 20.91 0.87 -10.53
N ALA A 325 22.15 0.93 -11.05
CA ALA A 325 22.95 -0.26 -11.30
C ALA A 325 23.29 -1.01 -10.00
N VAL A 326 23.61 -0.28 -8.93
CA VAL A 326 23.85 -0.85 -7.60
C VAL A 326 22.61 -1.58 -7.10
N GLU A 327 21.44 -0.93 -7.13
CA GLU A 327 20.19 -1.54 -6.65
C GLU A 327 19.81 -2.79 -7.45
N ARG A 328 19.92 -2.73 -8.78
CA ARG A 328 19.66 -3.88 -9.66
C ARG A 328 20.62 -5.04 -9.42
N TYR A 329 21.88 -4.75 -9.10
CA TYR A 329 22.86 -5.78 -8.74
C TYR A 329 22.49 -6.44 -7.42
N THR A 330 22.11 -5.65 -6.41
CA THR A 330 21.74 -6.13 -5.07
C THR A 330 20.54 -7.07 -5.12
N ILE A 331 19.53 -6.79 -5.96
CA ILE A 331 18.35 -7.67 -6.14
C ILE A 331 18.61 -8.85 -7.09
N GLY A 332 19.85 -9.06 -7.56
CA GLY A 332 20.23 -10.18 -8.41
C GLY A 332 19.95 -10.01 -9.91
N SER A 333 19.52 -8.83 -10.37
CA SER A 333 19.35 -8.54 -11.81
C SER A 333 20.68 -8.09 -12.45
N ALA A 334 21.63 -9.03 -12.55
CA ALA A 334 23.00 -8.73 -13.01
C ALA A 334 23.06 -8.16 -14.44
N ILE A 335 22.16 -8.59 -15.33
CA ILE A 335 22.12 -8.12 -16.73
C ILE A 335 21.65 -6.66 -16.78
N ASP A 336 20.59 -6.32 -16.06
CA ASP A 336 20.05 -4.96 -16.04
C ASP A 336 20.99 -3.99 -15.30
N ALA A 337 21.67 -4.47 -14.26
CA ALA A 337 22.73 -3.74 -13.56
C ALA A 337 23.90 -3.40 -14.50
N ALA A 338 24.42 -4.40 -15.21
CA ALA A 338 25.51 -4.18 -16.16
C ALA A 338 25.11 -3.24 -17.31
N THR A 339 23.83 -3.25 -17.71
CA THR A 339 23.29 -2.35 -18.73
C THR A 339 23.23 -0.91 -18.22
N ALA A 340 22.69 -0.69 -17.01
CA ALA A 340 22.66 0.62 -16.37
C ALA A 340 24.08 1.17 -16.16
N GLN A 341 25.02 0.35 -15.66
CA GLN A 341 26.41 0.77 -15.45
C GLN A 341 27.11 1.20 -16.75
N ARG A 342 26.89 0.47 -17.86
CA ARG A 342 27.46 0.86 -19.16
C ARG A 342 26.91 2.20 -19.63
N ARG A 343 25.64 2.50 -19.36
CA ARG A 343 25.02 3.78 -19.69
C ARG A 343 25.62 4.91 -18.86
N ALA A 344 25.78 4.73 -17.54
CA ALA A 344 26.47 5.67 -16.67
C ALA A 344 27.90 5.99 -17.17
N VAL A 345 28.70 4.96 -17.45
CA VAL A 345 30.08 5.12 -17.96
C VAL A 345 30.11 5.86 -19.29
N ALA A 346 29.18 5.57 -20.20
CA ALA A 346 29.09 6.25 -21.49
C ALA A 346 28.80 7.75 -21.33
N LEU A 347 27.92 8.11 -20.39
CA LEU A 347 27.60 9.51 -20.06
C LEU A 347 28.79 10.22 -19.41
N ARG A 348 29.44 9.59 -18.41
CA ARG A 348 30.64 10.15 -17.75
C ARG A 348 31.77 10.46 -18.72
N ARG A 349 32.01 9.59 -19.71
CA ARG A 349 33.05 9.80 -20.75
C ARG A 349 32.83 11.05 -21.62
N GLN A 350 31.61 11.53 -21.71
CA GLN A 350 31.26 12.74 -22.47
C GLN A 350 31.40 14.00 -21.60
N LEU A 351 31.55 13.86 -20.28
CA LEU A 351 31.72 14.98 -19.36
C LEU A 351 33.19 15.42 -19.31
N PRO A 352 33.46 16.73 -19.15
CA PRO A 352 34.81 17.29 -19.13
C PRO A 352 35.64 16.96 -17.86
N ASP A 353 35.12 16.15 -16.93
CA ASP A 353 35.87 15.69 -15.75
C ASP A 353 36.28 14.21 -15.86
N PRO A 354 37.53 13.93 -16.27
CA PRO A 354 38.02 12.56 -16.40
C PRO A 354 38.25 11.84 -15.06
N ARG A 355 38.15 12.51 -13.89
CA ARG A 355 38.32 11.86 -12.57
C ARG A 355 37.08 11.13 -12.09
N ALA A 356 35.92 11.34 -12.70
CA ALA A 356 34.66 10.66 -12.36
C ALA A 356 34.55 9.22 -12.91
N LEU A 357 35.58 8.70 -13.58
CA LEU A 357 35.60 7.35 -14.17
C LEU A 357 36.36 6.30 -13.33
N GLY A 358 36.93 6.71 -12.18
CA GLY A 358 37.80 5.88 -11.34
C GLY A 358 39.28 6.11 -11.62
#